data_AF-A0A3N5KKP0-F1
#
_entry.id   AF-A0A3N5KKP0-F1
#
_cell.length_a   1.000
_cell.length_b   1.000
_cell.length_c   1.000
_cell.angle_alpha   90.00
_cell.angle_beta   90.00
_cell.angle_gamma   90.00
#
_symmetry.space_group_name_H-M   'P 1'
#
loop_
_entity.id
_entity.type
_entity.pdbx_description
1 polymer ?
#
loop_
_entity_poly.entity_id
_entity_poly.type
_entity_poly.pdbx_seq_one_letter_code
_entity_poly.pdbx_strand_id
1 'polypeptide(L)'
;MAGIYISYPFCGQKCSFCNFVSGVFPRSLVEKYLQALRTEIARHEWAWHPETVYIGGGTPSRLGPEELASLFSAVPGAPWAEATIEASPGTV
;
A
#
# COMPACT_ATOMS: atom_id res chain seq x y z
N MET A 1 -12.08 -17.19 1.16
CA MET A 1 -10.82 -16.49 1.41
C MET A 1 -11.06 -15.02 1.23
N ALA A 2 -10.95 -14.24 2.31
CA ALA A 2 -11.14 -12.79 2.26
C ALA A 2 -9.79 -12.09 2.12
N GLY A 3 -9.73 -11.01 1.35
CA GLY A 3 -8.48 -10.29 1.08
C GLY A 3 -8.68 -8.78 1.17
N ILE A 4 -7.59 -8.06 1.44
CA ILE A 4 -7.55 -6.60 1.39
C ILE A 4 -6.65 -6.12 0.25
N TYR A 5 -7.14 -5.14 -0.49
CA TYR A 5 -6.36 -4.37 -1.44
C TYR A 5 -6.05 -2.99 -0.86
N ILE A 6 -4.78 -2.62 -0.87
CA ILE A 6 -4.30 -1.28 -0.51
C ILE A 6 -3.88 -0.57 -1.79
N SER A 7 -4.57 0.51 -2.12
CA SER A 7 -4.13 1.40 -3.19
C SER A 7 -2.96 2.26 -2.69
N TYR A 8 -1.95 2.51 -3.53
CA TYR A 8 -0.84 3.40 -3.25
C TYR A 8 -0.58 4.27 -4.48
N PRO A 9 -1.11 5.51 -4.56
CA PRO A 9 -1.17 6.27 -5.81
C PRO A 9 0.13 7.01 -6.19
N PHE A 10 1.27 6.70 -5.57
CA PHE A 10 2.51 7.46 -5.74
C PHE A 10 3.51 6.75 -6.65
N CYS A 11 4.01 7.49 -7.63
CA CYS A 11 5.04 7.05 -8.56
C CYS A 11 6.28 7.94 -8.48
N GLY A 12 7.43 7.40 -8.89
CA GLY A 12 8.63 8.20 -9.12
C GLY A 12 8.57 9.05 -10.37
N GLN A 13 7.86 8.55 -11.38
CA GLN A 13 7.61 9.20 -12.65
C GLN A 13 6.24 8.76 -13.16
N LYS A 14 5.52 9.64 -13.87
CA LYS A 14 4.28 9.27 -14.54
C LYS A 14 4.59 8.83 -15.97
N CYS A 15 4.40 7.54 -16.26
CA CYS A 15 4.60 7.03 -17.61
C CYS A 15 3.52 7.59 -18.56
N SER A 16 3.89 7.91 -19.79
CA SER A 16 2.98 8.50 -20.80
C SER A 16 1.81 7.60 -21.16
N PHE A 17 1.97 6.28 -21.02
CA PHE A 17 0.94 5.28 -21.28
C PHE A 17 0.11 4.91 -20.03
N CYS A 18 0.45 5.44 -18.86
CA CYS A 18 -0.16 5.00 -17.60
C CYS A 18 -1.56 5.60 -17.41
N ASN A 19 -2.58 4.74 -17.47
CA ASN A 19 -3.99 5.08 -17.22
C ASN A 19 -4.45 4.89 -15.76
N PHE A 20 -3.55 4.45 -14.86
CA PHE A 20 -3.87 4.33 -13.44
C PHE A 20 -4.03 5.69 -12.76
N VAL A 21 -4.87 5.74 -11.72
CA VAL A 21 -5.00 6.90 -10.83
C VAL A 21 -3.77 6.97 -9.92
N SER A 22 -2.69 7.50 -10.49
CA SER A 22 -1.39 7.62 -9.85
C SER A 22 -0.65 8.84 -10.36
N GLY A 23 0.30 9.35 -9.58
CA GLY A 23 1.04 10.55 -9.93
C GLY A 23 2.36 10.70 -9.18
N VAL A 24 3.11 11.74 -9.54
CA VAL A 24 4.34 12.13 -8.85
C VAL A 24 3.98 13.23 -7.87
N PHE A 25 4.21 12.98 -6.59
CA PHE A 25 3.86 13.91 -5.52
C PHE A 25 5.04 14.10 -4.56
N PRO A 26 5.05 15.20 -3.78
CA PRO A 26 6.06 15.41 -2.74
C PRO A 26 6.04 14.30 -1.69
N ARG A 27 7.20 13.97 -1.14
CA ARG A 27 7.36 12.96 -0.07
C ARG A 27 6.46 13.24 1.14
N SER A 28 6.25 14.50 1.50
CA SER A 28 5.36 14.90 2.59
C SER A 28 3.90 14.48 2.39
N LEU A 29 3.44 14.30 1.15
CA LEU A 29 2.10 13.78 0.88
C LEU A 29 2.04 12.26 1.07
N VAL A 30 3.13 11.54 0.76
CA VAL A 30 3.23 10.09 1.03
C VAL A 30 3.12 9.82 2.53
N GLU A 31 3.84 10.58 3.36
CA GLU A 31 3.79 10.44 4.82
C GLU A 31 2.40 10.70 5.39
N LYS A 32 1.73 11.77 4.91
CA LYS A 32 0.34 12.08 5.26
C LYS A 32 -0.61 10.96 4.85
N TYR A 33 -0.41 10.39 3.66
CA TYR A 33 -1.20 9.26 3.15
C TYR A 33 -1.04 8.02 4.03
N LEU A 34 0.20 7.62 4.33
CA LEU A 34 0.47 6.45 5.18
C LEU A 34 -0.08 6.63 6.60
N GLN A 35 -0.04 7.86 7.15
CA GLN A 35 -0.66 8.15 8.44
C GLN A 35 -2.19 8.04 8.37
N ALA A 36 -2.81 8.62 7.34
CA ALA A 36 -4.26 8.57 7.15
C ALA A 36 -4.74 7.13 6.96
N LEU A 37 -4.06 6.36 6.09
CA LEU A 37 -4.39 4.97 5.80
C LEU A 37 -4.29 4.08 7.04
N ARG A 38 -3.20 4.18 7.83
CA ARG A 38 -3.09 3.45 9.10
C ARG A 38 -4.20 3.83 10.08
N THR A 39 -4.58 5.10 10.13
CA THR A 39 -5.67 5.57 10.99
C THR A 39 -7.02 5.02 10.53
N GLU A 40 -7.27 4.96 9.23
CA GLU A 40 -8.48 4.39 8.64
C GLU A 40 -8.59 2.89 8.95
N ILE A 41 -7.52 2.14 8.69
CA ILE A 41 -7.44 0.70 8.98
C ILE A 41 -7.70 0.42 10.46
N ALA A 42 -7.07 1.18 11.36
CA ALA A 42 -7.22 1.01 12.81
C ALA A 42 -8.63 1.37 13.34
N ARG A 43 -9.36 2.23 12.62
CA ARG A 43 -10.75 2.61 12.95
C ARG A 43 -11.79 1.70 12.32
N HIS A 44 -11.39 0.87 11.36
CA HIS A 44 -12.31 -0.06 10.71
C HIS A 44 -12.71 -1.17 11.68
N GLU A 45 -14.00 -1.42 11.81
CA GLU A 45 -14.51 -2.55 12.59
C GLU A 45 -14.56 -3.79 11.69
N TRP A 46 -13.66 -4.73 11.98
CA TRP A 46 -13.47 -5.93 11.18
C TRP A 46 -14.46 -7.03 11.58
N ALA A 47 -15.46 -7.30 10.74
CA ALA A 47 -16.34 -8.47 10.91
C ALA A 47 -15.64 -9.80 10.55
N TRP A 48 -14.53 -9.70 9.82
CA TRP A 48 -13.66 -10.80 9.38
C TRP A 48 -12.23 -10.25 9.25
N HIS A 49 -11.23 -11.13 9.28
CA HIS A 49 -9.84 -10.76 9.08
C HIS A 49 -9.35 -11.20 7.70
N PRO A 50 -8.61 -10.35 6.97
CA PRO A 50 -8.08 -10.72 5.67
C PRO A 50 -7.08 -11.86 5.83
N GLU A 51 -7.16 -12.84 4.93
CA GLU A 51 -6.20 -13.93 4.78
C GLU A 51 -5.11 -13.57 3.76
N THR A 52 -5.37 -12.58 2.90
CA THR A 52 -4.41 -12.08 1.90
C THR A 52 -4.34 -10.55 1.90
N VAL A 53 -3.15 -10.02 1.61
CA VAL A 53 -2.92 -8.58 1.40
C VAL A 53 -2.28 -8.34 0.03
N TYR A 54 -2.82 -7.37 -0.70
CA TYR A 54 -2.27 -6.90 -1.97
C TYR A 54 -2.06 -5.39 -1.91
N ILE A 55 -0.87 -4.89 -2.24
CA ILE A 55 -0.61 -3.46 -2.38
C ILE A 55 -0.22 -3.12 -3.82
N GLY A 56 -0.93 -2.15 -4.43
CA GLY A 56 -0.77 -1.80 -5.84
C GLY A 56 -1.15 -0.36 -6.19
N GLY A 57 -1.13 -0.04 -7.48
CA GLY A 57 -1.59 1.23 -8.04
C GLY A 57 -0.47 2.05 -8.67
N GLY A 58 0.29 2.77 -7.86
CA GLY A 58 1.44 3.57 -8.27
C GLY A 58 2.71 2.73 -8.32
N THR A 59 3.63 2.98 -7.39
CA THR A 59 4.86 2.19 -7.26
C THR A 59 5.13 1.88 -5.78
N PRO A 60 4.35 0.95 -5.18
CA PRO A 60 4.47 0.64 -3.75
C PRO A 60 5.86 0.17 -3.34
N SER A 61 6.61 -0.50 -4.23
CA SER A 61 8.01 -0.90 -4.01
C SER A 61 8.98 0.24 -3.73
N ARG A 62 8.56 1.50 -3.86
CA ARG A 62 9.35 2.67 -3.41
C ARG A 62 9.29 2.90 -1.91
N LEU A 63 8.36 2.28 -1.19
CA LEU A 63 8.29 2.36 0.26
C LEU A 63 9.47 1.60 0.87
N GLY A 64 10.14 2.20 1.85
CA GLY A 64 11.19 1.51 2.59
C GLY A 64 10.63 0.36 3.45
N PRO A 65 11.48 -0.58 3.89
CA PRO A 65 11.06 -1.69 4.75
C PRO A 65 10.32 -1.26 6.02
N GLU A 66 10.77 -0.16 6.65
CA GLU A 66 10.13 0.38 7.87
C GLU A 66 8.74 0.94 7.60
N GLU A 67 8.55 1.60 6.45
CA GLU A 67 7.24 2.12 6.04
C GLU A 67 6.25 0.98 5.75
N LEU A 68 6.72 -0.05 5.05
CA LEU A 68 5.93 -1.26 4.79
C LEU A 68 5.58 -1.98 6.09
N ALA A 69 6.56 -2.19 6.98
CA ALA A 69 6.33 -2.81 8.27
C ALA A 69 5.31 -2.01 9.11
N SER A 70 5.42 -0.68 9.12
CA SER A 70 4.46 0.15 9.85
C SER A 70 3.07 0.18 9.22
N LEU A 71 2.95 0.08 7.90
CA LEU A 71 1.66 0.00 7.23
C LEU A 71 0.99 -1.34 7.52
N PHE A 72 1.73 -2.44 7.33
CA PHE A 72 1.23 -3.78 7.49
C PHE A 72 0.92 -4.13 8.95
N SER A 73 1.60 -3.53 9.93
CA SER A 73 1.25 -3.74 11.34
C SER A 73 -0.14 -3.22 11.71
N ALA A 74 -0.73 -2.32 10.92
CA ALA A 74 -2.10 -1.86 11.13
C ALA A 74 -3.14 -2.86 10.57
N VAL A 75 -2.78 -3.66 9.56
CA VAL A 75 -3.69 -4.60 8.90
C VAL A 75 -3.82 -5.86 9.77
N PRO A 76 -5.03 -6.30 10.13
CA PRO A 76 -5.19 -7.49 10.97
C PRO A 76 -5.11 -8.79 10.15
N GLY A 77 -5.12 -9.93 10.82
CA GLY A 77 -5.08 -11.25 10.17
C GLY A 77 -3.67 -11.77 9.85
N ALA A 78 -2.62 -11.06 10.26
CA ALA A 78 -1.25 -11.57 10.15
C ALA A 78 -1.02 -12.80 11.07
N PRO A 79 -0.23 -13.80 10.64
CA PRO A 79 0.39 -13.90 9.32
C PRO A 79 -0.64 -14.23 8.22
N TRP A 80 -0.58 -13.50 7.12
CA TRP A 80 -1.42 -13.75 5.94
C TRP A 80 -0.92 -14.98 5.18
N ALA A 81 -1.84 -15.70 4.53
CA ALA A 81 -1.52 -16.79 3.62
C ALA A 81 -0.77 -16.29 2.38
N GLU A 82 -1.05 -15.06 1.94
CA GLU A 82 -0.38 -14.40 0.83
C GLU A 82 -0.22 -12.89 1.10
N ALA A 83 0.97 -12.36 0.79
CA ALA A 83 1.24 -10.93 0.80
C ALA A 83 1.94 -10.54 -0.51
N THR A 84 1.27 -9.71 -1.31
CA THR A 84 1.73 -9.32 -2.65
C THR A 84 1.94 -7.81 -2.74
N ILE A 85 3.01 -7.42 -3.43
CA ILE A 85 3.36 -6.03 -3.71
C ILE A 85 3.65 -5.85 -5.20
N GLU A 86 3.01 -4.86 -5.82
CA GLU A 86 3.42 -4.40 -7.15
C GLU A 86 4.76 -3.67 -7.07
N ALA A 87 5.67 -4.02 -7.98
CA ALA A 87 7.00 -3.43 -8.01
C ALA A 87 7.37 -2.92 -9.40
N SER A 88 7.96 -1.72 -9.44
CA SER A 88 8.70 -1.27 -10.63
C SER A 88 10.08 -1.92 -10.63
N PRO A 89 10.57 -2.43 -11.78
CA PRO A 89 11.87 -3.11 -11.84
C PRO A 89 13.04 -2.31 -11.26
N GLY A 90 13.05 -0.97 -11.42
CA GLY A 90 14.10 -0.10 -10.90
C GLY A 90 14.02 0.25 -9.41
N THR A 91 13.19 -0.46 -8.64
CA THR A 91 12.93 -0.19 -7.20
C THR A 91 12.98 -1.45 -6.35
N VAL A 92 13.55 -2.53 -6.90
CA VAL A 92 13.79 -3.80 -6.23
C VAL A 92 15.29 -4.00 -6.07
#